data_AF-A0ABD1TZF0-F1
#
_entry.id   AF-A0ABD1TZF0-F1
#
_cell.length_a   1.000
_cell.length_b   1.000
_cell.length_c   1.000
_cell.angle_alpha   90.00
_cell.angle_beta   90.00
_cell.angle_gamma   90.00
#
_symmetry.space_group_name_H-M   'P 1'
#
loop_
_entity.id
_entity.type
_entity.pdbx_description
1 polymer ?
#
loop_
_entity_poly.entity_id
_entity_poly.type
_entity_poly.pdbx_seq_one_letter_code
_entity_poly.pdbx_strand_id
1 'polypeptide(L)'
;MDDGPDKSIMARHGLLAHKALMLVDYASLTDARSSYLIGEFENLHLRVKEIDIDGNNVNPHSSSKSREPQGIEYPTKVQVKGCGKRLMSSKEKAISRCNRQCSVCGAAGHDKQTCSSLNSRYFHV
;
A
#
# COMPACT_ATOMS: atom_id res chain seq x y z
N MET A 1 -2.56 -30.26 17.23
CA MET A 1 -2.74 -29.37 16.08
C MET A 1 -3.98 -28.56 16.39
N ASP A 2 -3.77 -27.45 17.09
CA ASP A 2 -4.84 -26.60 17.61
C ASP A 2 -5.28 -25.68 16.46
N ASP A 3 -6.38 -26.03 15.79
CA ASP A 3 -7.03 -25.18 14.79
C ASP A 3 -7.78 -24.09 15.56
N GLY A 4 -7.06 -23.00 15.84
CA GLY A 4 -7.59 -21.84 16.56
C GLY A 4 -8.84 -21.26 15.88
N PRO A 5 -9.57 -20.34 16.55
CA PRO A 5 -10.85 -19.78 16.07
C PRO A 5 -10.74 -19.01 14.74
N ASP A 6 -9.53 -18.86 14.21
CA ASP A 6 -9.20 -18.42 12.86
C ASP A 6 -9.59 -19.47 11.82
N LYS A 7 -10.89 -19.72 11.65
CA LYS A 7 -11.39 -19.97 10.29
C LYS A 7 -10.93 -18.75 9.47
N SER A 8 -9.82 -18.94 8.74
CA SER A 8 -8.91 -17.88 8.28
C SER A 8 -9.67 -16.63 7.86
N ILE A 9 -9.29 -15.46 8.36
CA ILE A 9 -9.83 -14.16 7.92
C ILE A 9 -9.92 -14.10 6.39
N MET A 10 -8.93 -14.69 5.71
CA MET A 10 -8.92 -14.81 4.25
C MET A 10 -10.03 -15.69 3.69
N ALA A 11 -10.37 -16.80 4.34
CA ALA A 11 -11.49 -17.66 3.94
C ALA A 11 -12.84 -16.93 4.08
N ARG A 12 -13.04 -16.22 5.19
CA ARG A 12 -14.24 -15.38 5.41
C ARG A 12 -14.33 -14.26 4.38
N HIS A 13 -13.24 -13.53 4.16
CA HIS A 13 -13.15 -12.48 3.17
C HIS A 13 -13.42 -13.00 1.75
N GLY A 14 -12.82 -14.13 1.39
CA GLY A 14 -13.02 -14.75 0.07
C GLY A 14 -14.48 -15.11 -0.20
N LEU A 15 -15.18 -15.68 0.78
CA LEU A 15 -16.60 -16.00 0.66
C LEU A 15 -17.48 -14.75 0.49
N LEU A 16 -17.24 -13.72 1.32
CA LEU A 16 -17.97 -12.45 1.26
C LEU A 16 -17.74 -11.75 -0.09
N ALA A 17 -16.49 -11.70 -0.56
CA ALA A 17 -16.14 -11.09 -1.84
C ALA A 17 -16.80 -11.82 -3.01
N HIS A 18 -16.79 -13.16 -3.03
CA HIS A 18 -17.45 -13.94 -4.08
C HIS A 18 -18.97 -13.67 -4.13
N LYS A 19 -19.63 -13.65 -2.96
CA LYS A 19 -21.07 -13.35 -2.87
C LYS A 19 -21.39 -11.92 -3.32
N ALA A 20 -20.59 -10.95 -2.88
CA ALA A 20 -20.76 -9.55 -3.28
C ALA A 20 -20.59 -9.38 -4.79
N LEU A 21 -19.56 -10.00 -5.38
CA LEU A 21 -19.30 -9.93 -6.82
C LEU A 21 -20.47 -10.48 -7.64
N MET A 22 -20.99 -11.66 -7.28
CA MET A 22 -22.14 -12.24 -7.97
C MET A 22 -23.39 -11.35 -7.89
N LEU A 23 -23.60 -10.69 -6.76
CA LEU A 23 -24.70 -9.76 -6.58
C LEU A 23 -24.51 -8.49 -7.41
N VAL A 24 -23.29 -7.95 -7.46
CA VAL A 24 -22.94 -6.79 -8.30
C VAL A 24 -23.16 -7.12 -9.78
N ASP A 25 -22.61 -8.23 -10.27
CA ASP A 25 -22.77 -8.66 -11.67
C ASP A 25 -24.25 -8.76 -12.07
N TYR A 26 -25.10 -9.31 -11.19
CA TYR A 26 -26.53 -9.41 -11.44
C TYR A 26 -27.27 -8.06 -11.37
N ALA A 27 -26.92 -7.20 -10.42
CA ALA A 27 -27.55 -5.90 -10.26
C ALA A 27 -27.15 -4.93 -11.39
N SER A 28 -25.93 -5.05 -11.91
CA SER A 28 -25.43 -4.25 -13.05
C SER A 28 -26.20 -4.45 -14.36
N LEU A 29 -27.07 -5.45 -14.45
CA LEU A 29 -27.91 -5.68 -15.62
C LEU A 29 -29.00 -4.61 -15.81
N THR A 30 -29.40 -3.90 -14.74
CA THR A 30 -30.39 -2.81 -14.85
C THR A 30 -30.08 -1.64 -13.92
N ASP A 31 -30.44 -0.44 -14.36
CA ASP A 31 -30.23 0.81 -13.61
C ASP A 31 -31.02 0.83 -12.27
N ALA A 32 -32.26 0.33 -12.29
CA ALA A 32 -33.10 0.20 -11.09
C ALA A 32 -32.49 -0.74 -10.04
N ARG A 33 -31.84 -1.84 -10.46
CA ARG A 33 -31.18 -2.77 -9.52
C ARG A 33 -29.87 -2.21 -9.00
N SER A 34 -29.11 -1.54 -9.86
CA SER A 34 -27.84 -0.93 -9.50
C SER A 34 -28.03 0.19 -8.47
N SER A 35 -28.97 1.09 -8.71
CA SER A 35 -29.32 2.18 -7.77
C SER A 35 -29.82 1.66 -6.43
N TYR A 36 -30.68 0.63 -6.43
CA TYR A 36 -31.13 -0.02 -5.20
C TYR A 36 -29.96 -0.65 -4.42
N LEU A 37 -29.09 -1.41 -5.09
CA LEU A 37 -27.97 -2.09 -4.45
C LEU A 37 -26.96 -1.12 -3.85
N ILE A 38 -26.71 0.02 -4.48
CA ILE A 38 -25.83 1.08 -3.96
C ILE A 38 -26.35 1.59 -2.61
N GLY A 39 -27.64 1.96 -2.54
CA GLY A 39 -28.23 2.43 -1.28
C GLY A 39 -28.22 1.36 -0.18
N GLU A 40 -28.47 0.10 -0.55
CA GLU A 40 -28.38 -1.01 0.41
C GLU A 40 -26.95 -1.25 0.91
N PHE A 41 -25.93 -1.08 0.08
CA PHE A 41 -24.54 -1.18 0.54
C PHE A 41 -24.17 -0.10 1.55
N GLU A 42 -24.65 1.14 1.37
CA GLU A 42 -24.46 2.21 2.36
C GLU A 42 -25.14 1.87 3.69
N ASN A 43 -26.39 1.38 3.64
CA ASN A 43 -27.11 0.96 4.84
C ASN A 43 -26.44 -0.22 5.54
N LEU A 44 -26.01 -1.22 4.77
CA LEU A 44 -25.30 -2.40 5.28
C LEU A 44 -23.98 -1.99 5.95
N HIS A 45 -23.25 -1.03 5.36
CA HIS A 45 -22.01 -0.53 5.94
C HIS A 45 -22.24 0.11 7.32
N LEU A 46 -23.31 0.89 7.47
CA LEU A 46 -23.69 1.48 8.77
C LEU A 46 -24.00 0.38 9.80
N ARG A 47 -24.81 -0.61 9.45
CA ARG A 47 -25.15 -1.72 10.37
C ARG A 47 -23.93 -2.56 10.76
N VAL A 48 -23.04 -2.86 9.81
CA VAL A 48 -21.80 -3.60 10.12
C VAL A 48 -20.92 -2.81 11.08
N LYS A 49 -20.84 -1.48 10.93
CA LYS A 49 -20.11 -0.60 11.83
C LYS A 49 -20.74 -0.54 13.23
N GLU A 50 -22.07 -0.64 13.34
CA GLU A 50 -22.77 -0.68 14.63
C GLU A 50 -22.48 -1.97 15.41
N ILE A 51 -22.29 -3.11 14.72
CA ILE A 51 -21.93 -4.39 15.36
C ILE A 51 -20.59 -4.28 16.12
N ASP A 52 -19.66 -3.45 15.65
CA ASP A 52 -18.37 -3.23 16.33
C ASP A 52 -18.50 -2.37 17.62
N ILE A 53 -19.62 -1.66 17.81
CA ILE A 53 -19.85 -0.73 18.92
C ILE A 53 -20.47 -1.43 20.15
N ASP A 54 -21.37 -2.39 19.95
CA ASP A 54 -22.01 -3.12 21.07
C ASP A 54 -21.04 -4.00 21.88
N GLY A 55 -19.82 -4.24 21.36
CA GLY A 55 -18.74 -4.91 22.09
C GLY A 55 -17.86 -3.99 22.95
N ASN A 56 -17.99 -2.66 22.85
CA ASN A 56 -17.11 -1.72 23.53
C ASN A 56 -17.88 -0.48 23.99
N ASN A 57 -18.41 -0.53 25.22
CA ASN A 57 -19.01 0.63 25.86
C ASN A 57 -17.92 1.66 26.22
N VAL A 58 -17.59 2.51 25.25
CA VAL A 58 -16.93 3.80 25.50
C VAL A 58 -17.55 4.85 24.60
N ASN A 59 -18.31 5.71 25.26
CA ASN A 59 -18.93 6.92 24.76
C ASN A 59 -17.86 7.91 24.26
N PRO A 60 -17.91 8.39 23.01
CA PRO A 60 -17.23 9.63 22.65
C PRO A 60 -18.27 10.71 22.40
N HIS A 61 -18.31 11.59 23.39
CA HIS A 61 -18.75 12.98 23.35
C HIS A 61 -18.89 13.59 21.95
N SER A 62 -20.01 14.28 21.78
CA SER A 62 -20.33 15.17 20.66
C SER A 62 -19.16 16.00 20.17
N SER A 63 -18.93 16.00 18.85
CA SER A 63 -18.61 17.22 18.11
C SER A 63 -19.09 17.10 16.67
N SER A 64 -20.14 17.85 16.39
CA SER A 64 -20.55 18.26 15.06
C SER A 64 -19.42 19.05 14.39
N LYS A 65 -18.88 18.50 13.31
CA LYS A 65 -18.19 19.26 12.26
C LYS A 65 -18.68 18.71 10.93
N SER A 66 -19.62 19.44 10.33
CA SER A 66 -19.90 19.32 8.90
C SER A 66 -18.59 19.40 8.14
N ARG A 67 -18.23 18.33 7.44
CA ARG A 67 -17.33 18.39 6.31
C ARG A 67 -18.14 17.95 5.10
N GLU A 68 -18.24 18.89 4.18
CA GLU A 68 -18.67 18.74 2.78
C GLU A 68 -18.36 17.35 2.20
N PRO A 69 -19.20 16.84 1.30
CA PRO A 69 -18.87 15.65 0.52
C PRO A 69 -17.64 15.97 -0.33
N GLN A 70 -16.48 15.52 0.15
CA GLN A 70 -15.26 15.51 -0.65
C GLN A 70 -15.52 14.51 -1.76
N GLY A 71 -15.85 15.04 -2.95
CA GLY A 71 -16.03 14.26 -4.16
C GLY A 71 -14.89 13.26 -4.31
N ILE A 72 -15.23 12.08 -4.81
CA ILE A 72 -14.28 11.02 -5.15
C ILE A 72 -13.14 11.66 -5.94
N GLU A 73 -12.01 11.91 -5.29
CA GLU A 73 -10.81 12.36 -5.96
C GLU A 73 -10.38 11.16 -6.80
N TYR A 74 -10.66 11.27 -8.11
CA TYR A 74 -10.12 10.33 -9.09
C TYR A 74 -8.63 10.16 -8.78
N PRO A 75 -8.13 8.92 -8.66
CA PRO A 75 -6.77 8.66 -8.22
C PRO A 75 -5.82 9.52 -9.03
N THR A 76 -5.32 10.59 -8.40
CA THR A 76 -4.53 11.60 -9.07
C THR A 76 -3.25 10.92 -9.52
N LYS A 77 -3.17 10.68 -10.83
CA LYS A 77 -2.05 10.07 -11.57
C LYS A 77 -1.58 8.77 -10.92
N VAL A 78 -2.12 7.64 -11.39
CA VAL A 78 -1.49 6.32 -11.22
C VAL A 78 -0.02 6.44 -11.60
N GLN A 79 0.86 6.53 -10.59
CA GLN A 79 2.29 6.45 -10.81
C GLN A 79 2.59 5.00 -11.11
N VAL A 80 2.82 4.69 -12.38
CA VAL A 80 3.34 3.39 -12.79
C VAL A 80 4.61 3.11 -11.98
N LYS A 81 4.59 2.05 -11.16
CA LYS A 81 5.80 1.51 -10.55
C LYS A 81 6.70 1.03 -11.67
N GLY A 82 7.69 1.84 -11.99
CA GLY A 82 8.76 1.48 -12.92
C GLY A 82 8.74 2.33 -14.19
N CYS A 83 9.46 3.45 -14.15
CA CYS A 83 10.28 3.76 -15.30
C CYS A 83 11.45 2.76 -15.21
N GLY A 84 11.40 1.69 -16.01
CA GLY A 84 12.45 0.66 -15.99
C GLY A 84 13.83 1.32 -16.00
N LYS A 85 14.76 0.81 -15.18
CA LYS A 85 16.13 1.35 -15.15
C LYS A 85 16.67 1.32 -16.58
N ARG A 86 16.87 2.49 -17.19
CA ARG A 86 17.44 2.58 -18.53
C ARG A 86 18.84 1.98 -18.48
N LEU A 87 19.20 1.18 -19.47
CA LEU A 87 20.57 0.70 -19.61
C LEU A 87 21.47 1.91 -19.87
N MET A 88 22.30 2.28 -18.90
CA MET A 88 23.29 3.33 -19.10
C MET A 88 24.35 2.92 -20.12
N SER A 89 24.71 3.86 -20.99
CA SER A 89 25.85 3.73 -21.91
C SER A 89 27.15 3.50 -21.13
N SER A 90 28.13 2.84 -21.75
CA SER A 90 29.46 2.64 -21.18
C SER A 90 30.10 3.97 -20.73
N LYS A 91 29.89 5.06 -21.48
CA LYS A 91 30.36 6.40 -21.12
C LYS A 91 29.72 6.89 -19.82
N GLU A 92 28.40 6.73 -19.68
CA GLU A 92 27.66 7.17 -18.49
C GLU A 92 28.00 6.33 -17.24
N LYS A 93 28.21 5.02 -17.40
CA LYS A 93 28.72 4.15 -16.33
C LYS A 93 30.13 4.53 -15.89
N ALA A 94 31.00 4.93 -16.81
CA ALA A 94 32.36 5.38 -16.47
C ALA A 94 32.33 6.69 -15.67
N ILE A 95 31.49 7.65 -16.09
CA ILE A 95 31.32 8.94 -15.40
C ILE A 95 30.76 8.74 -13.98
N SER A 96 29.76 7.88 -13.81
CA SER A 96 29.20 7.63 -12.48
C SER A 96 30.18 6.94 -11.54
N ARG A 97 31.06 6.08 -12.05
CA ARG A 97 32.13 5.46 -11.26
C ARG A 97 33.24 6.44 -10.87
N CYS A 98 33.64 7.35 -11.76
CA CYS A 98 34.72 8.30 -11.47
C CYS A 98 34.28 9.37 -10.45
N ASN A 99 33.01 9.77 -10.47
CA ASN A 99 32.47 10.78 -9.54
C ASN A 99 31.85 10.16 -8.27
N ARG A 100 31.94 8.85 -8.09
CA ARG A 100 31.45 8.18 -6.89
C ARG A 100 32.37 8.49 -5.72
N GLN A 101 31.85 9.22 -4.74
CA GLN A 101 32.54 9.47 -3.48
C GLN A 101 32.37 8.29 -2.53
N CYS A 102 33.46 7.90 -1.87
CA CYS A 102 33.43 6.91 -0.83
C CYS A 102 32.66 7.45 0.39
N SER A 103 31.68 6.69 0.88
CA SER A 103 30.89 7.09 2.05
C SER A 103 31.69 7.11 3.36
N VAL A 104 32.94 6.65 3.34
CA VAL A 104 33.78 6.50 4.55
C VAL A 104 34.83 7.60 4.63
N CYS A 105 35.59 7.80 3.56
CA CYS A 105 36.67 8.79 3.53
C CYS A 105 36.37 10.01 2.64
N GLY A 106 35.19 10.06 2.01
CA GLY A 106 34.76 11.17 1.14
C GLY A 106 35.49 11.29 -0.20
N ALA A 107 36.63 10.61 -0.38
CA ALA A 107 37.40 10.65 -1.61
C ALA A 107 36.74 9.86 -2.75
N ALA A 108 36.93 10.34 -3.99
CA ALA A 108 36.36 9.74 -5.18
C ALA A 108 37.20 8.57 -5.73
N GLY A 109 36.62 7.78 -6.64
CA GLY A 109 37.32 6.75 -7.40
C GLY A 109 37.38 5.36 -6.76
N HIS A 110 36.77 5.17 -5.60
CA HIS A 110 36.68 3.88 -4.92
C HIS A 110 35.39 3.81 -4.08
N ASP A 111 35.09 2.64 -3.51
CA ASP A 111 33.93 2.48 -2.64
C ASP A 111 34.28 1.97 -1.24
N LYS A 112 33.26 1.83 -0.39
CA LYS A 112 33.46 1.43 1.00
C LYS A 112 34.23 0.10 1.14
N GLN A 113 34.11 -0.83 0.20
CA GLN A 113 34.77 -2.13 0.31
C GLN A 113 36.26 -2.04 -0.01
N THR A 114 36.63 -1.14 -0.92
CA THR A 114 38.03 -0.90 -1.33
C THR A 114 38.63 0.34 -0.67
N CYS A 115 37.98 0.87 0.36
CA CYS A 115 38.44 2.08 1.04
C CYS A 115 39.67 1.79 1.88
N SER A 116 40.80 2.39 1.54
CA SER A 116 42.05 2.25 2.29
C SER A 116 41.91 2.69 3.75
N SER A 117 40.99 3.62 4.07
CA SER A 117 40.72 4.02 5.45
C SER A 117 40.00 2.94 6.27
N LEU A 118 39.24 2.03 5.64
CA LEU A 118 38.67 0.85 6.29
C LEU A 118 39.61 -0.35 6.25
N ASN A 119 40.37 -0.49 5.16
CA ASN A 119 41.24 -1.64 4.91
C ASN A 119 42.70 -1.42 5.36
N SER A 120 43.02 -0.31 6.03
CA SER A 120 44.35 -0.03 6.57
C SER A 120 44.76 -0.95 7.73
N ARG A 121 43.88 -1.87 8.16
CA ARG A 121 44.22 -2.90 9.16
C ARG A 121 44.85 -4.16 8.57
N TYR A 122 45.03 -4.27 7.25
CA TYR A 122 45.58 -5.47 6.60
C TYR A 122 46.67 -5.19 5.54
N PHE A 123 47.51 -4.17 5.76
CA PHE A 123 48.80 -4.08 5.06
C PHE A 123 49.93 -3.84 6.05
N HIS A 124 50.30 -4.92 6.74
CA HIS A 124 51.65 -5.15 7.25
C HIS A 124 52.05 -6.56 6.76
N VAL A 125 52.66 -6.63 5.58
CA VAL A 125 53.83 -7.45 5.23
C VAL A 125 54.52 -6.76 4.06
#